data_AF-W2QSH9-F1
#
_entry.id   AF-W2QSH9-F1
#
_cell.length_a   1.000
_cell.length_b   1.000
_cell.length_c   1.000
_cell.angle_alpha   90.00
_cell.angle_beta   90.00
_cell.angle_gamma   90.00
#
_symmetry.space_group_name_H-M   'P 1'
#
loop_
_entity.id
_entity.type
_entity.pdbx_description
1 polymer ?
#
loop_
_entity_poly.entity_id
_entity_poly.type
_entity_poly.pdbx_seq_one_letter_code
_entity_poly.pdbx_strand_id
1 'polypeptide(L)'
;MARNNSVSRVASRMSRQSGSSGSTSKLQEGEAAQSATPSEEDAGETDELTFTLPELSKEGDDTGRTVRETWPTDHVMLLYMLSRYAVCARTKEDKESWIRQIPLLVLMYEGIAAGALNFDYAPAAMVIAQEGRPKRIWMNTTQDGKSAIDDLREANLINGLKLSTKDYHSVTAFQVSLRGLQLLSQVSKELKANVDAFIFAPKPYRRELLKIRYIPIRDPPDANTTIEANVPAWTFTRGSDKHLMAGVSGEIQINEEEPEFNEEALSFHNVYAV
;
A
#
# COMPACT_ATOMS: atom_id res chain seq x y z
N MET A 1 50.62 -3.88 48.03
CA MET A 1 49.14 -3.86 48.06
C MET A 1 48.63 -4.83 47.00
N ALA A 2 47.70 -5.70 47.40
CA ALA A 2 47.44 -7.00 46.81
C ALA A 2 46.60 -6.97 45.52
N ARG A 3 46.86 -7.98 44.68
CA ARG A 3 46.08 -8.40 43.49
C ARG A 3 44.69 -8.90 43.92
N ASN A 4 43.66 -8.75 43.09
CA ASN A 4 42.54 -9.68 43.10
C ASN A 4 42.03 -10.02 41.70
N ASN A 5 42.24 -11.28 41.38
CA ASN A 5 41.74 -12.05 40.26
C ASN A 5 40.57 -12.88 40.82
N SER A 6 39.35 -12.78 40.28
CA SER A 6 38.21 -13.59 40.77
C SER A 6 37.82 -14.64 39.73
N VAL A 7 38.46 -15.79 39.85
CA VAL A 7 37.96 -17.08 39.36
C VAL A 7 37.18 -17.71 40.52
N SER A 8 35.93 -18.15 40.29
CA SER A 8 35.28 -19.12 41.18
C SER A 8 34.85 -20.35 40.38
N ARG A 9 35.11 -21.50 40.99
CA ARG A 9 35.08 -22.86 40.47
C ARG A 9 33.87 -23.59 41.07
N VAL A 10 33.28 -24.49 40.27
CA VAL A 10 32.89 -25.88 40.59
C VAL A 10 31.75 -26.09 41.61
N ALA A 11 30.68 -26.80 41.19
CA ALA A 11 30.45 -28.19 41.59
C ALA A 11 29.20 -28.81 40.95
N SER A 12 29.41 -30.01 40.39
CA SER A 12 28.42 -30.98 39.95
C SER A 12 27.63 -31.60 41.11
N ARG A 13 26.38 -32.03 40.87
CA ARG A 13 25.86 -33.26 41.49
C ARG A 13 24.74 -33.90 40.66
N MET A 14 24.93 -35.19 40.43
CA MET A 14 24.09 -36.10 39.65
C MET A 14 22.87 -36.62 40.44
N SER A 15 21.92 -37.15 39.65
CA SER A 15 21.15 -38.38 39.87
C SER A 15 19.96 -38.36 40.86
N ARG A 16 18.77 -38.62 40.31
CA ARG A 16 18.07 -39.88 40.59
C ARG A 16 17.06 -40.25 39.50
N GLN A 17 16.95 -41.56 39.37
CA GLN A 17 16.41 -42.39 38.30
C GLN A 17 15.16 -43.12 38.81
N SER A 18 14.13 -43.26 37.96
CA SER A 18 13.14 -44.35 37.94
C SER A 18 12.16 -44.03 36.79
N GLY A 19 11.90 -44.84 35.77
CA GLY A 19 12.06 -46.28 35.57
C GLY A 19 10.72 -46.87 35.14
N SER A 20 10.74 -47.81 34.19
CA SER A 20 9.65 -48.69 33.67
C SER A 20 9.01 -48.24 32.35
N SER A 21 9.44 -48.74 31.17
CA SER A 21 9.15 -50.07 30.54
C SER A 21 7.69 -50.19 30.07
N GLY A 22 7.33 -50.63 28.85
CA GLY A 22 8.03 -51.13 27.66
C GLY A 22 7.05 -51.90 26.74
N SER A 23 7.49 -52.26 25.53
CA SER A 23 6.94 -53.25 24.56
C SER A 23 5.70 -52.84 23.72
N THR A 24 5.73 -52.69 22.39
CA THR A 24 6.09 -53.51 21.17
C THR A 24 4.94 -54.34 20.56
N SER A 25 4.57 -54.05 19.30
CA SER A 25 4.19 -54.98 18.19
C SER A 25 3.66 -54.18 16.99
N LYS A 26 4.36 -54.02 15.84
CA LYS A 26 4.47 -54.86 14.61
C LYS A 26 3.16 -55.13 13.81
N LEU A 27 3.16 -54.62 12.55
CA LEU A 27 2.57 -55.14 11.28
C LEU A 27 1.02 -55.18 11.21
N GLN A 28 0.27 -55.00 10.11
CA GLN A 28 0.51 -55.05 8.65
C GLN A 28 -0.66 -54.35 7.90
N GLU A 29 -0.43 -54.11 6.61
CA GLU A 29 -1.23 -53.53 5.50
C GLU A 29 -2.76 -53.74 5.45
N GLY A 30 -3.46 -52.80 4.78
CA GLY A 30 -4.85 -52.94 4.35
C GLY A 30 -5.39 -51.68 3.66
N GLU A 31 -5.37 -51.68 2.34
CA GLU A 31 -5.89 -50.69 1.39
C GLU A 31 -7.42 -50.57 1.46
N ALA A 32 -7.96 -49.34 1.51
CA ALA A 32 -9.31 -49.04 1.02
C ALA A 32 -9.45 -47.53 0.76
N ALA A 33 -9.53 -47.19 -0.53
CA ALA A 33 -9.88 -45.88 -1.03
C ALA A 33 -11.20 -45.38 -0.43
N GLN A 34 -11.17 -44.19 0.16
CA GLN A 34 -12.36 -43.36 0.29
C GLN A 34 -12.10 -42.06 -0.45
N SER A 35 -12.80 -41.96 -1.58
CA SER A 35 -13.00 -40.78 -2.38
C SER A 35 -13.30 -39.57 -1.48
N ALA A 36 -12.35 -38.65 -1.39
CA ALA A 36 -12.62 -37.30 -0.94
C ALA A 36 -13.45 -36.61 -2.04
N THR A 37 -14.76 -36.79 -1.98
CA THR A 37 -15.71 -35.83 -2.54
C THR A 37 -15.36 -34.45 -1.98
N PRO A 38 -15.22 -33.40 -2.81
CA PRO A 38 -15.09 -32.06 -2.27
C PRO A 38 -16.43 -31.75 -1.60
N SER A 39 -16.42 -31.64 -0.29
CA SER A 39 -17.51 -31.02 0.44
C SER A 39 -17.59 -29.57 -0.06
N GLU A 40 -18.63 -29.28 -0.84
CA GLU A 40 -19.15 -27.94 -1.05
C GLU A 40 -19.73 -27.47 0.28
N GLU A 41 -18.84 -27.16 1.22
CA GLU A 41 -19.15 -26.57 2.51
C GLU A 41 -18.78 -25.10 2.45
N ASP A 42 -19.83 -24.27 2.50
CA ASP A 42 -19.79 -22.88 2.92
C ASP A 42 -19.05 -21.90 1.99
N ALA A 43 -19.71 -21.53 0.88
CA ALA A 43 -19.48 -20.24 0.24
C ALA A 43 -20.07 -19.09 1.08
N GLY A 44 -19.78 -19.11 2.40
CA GLY A 44 -19.79 -17.90 3.19
C GLY A 44 -18.78 -16.95 2.56
N GLU A 45 -19.22 -15.70 2.42
CA GLU A 45 -18.44 -14.51 2.03
C GLU A 45 -17.18 -14.43 2.90
N THR A 46 -16.19 -15.24 2.56
CA THR A 46 -14.91 -15.28 3.22
C THR A 46 -14.06 -14.34 2.41
N ASP A 47 -13.65 -13.25 3.04
CA ASP A 47 -12.75 -12.24 2.47
C ASP A 47 -11.34 -12.81 2.16
N GLU A 48 -11.20 -14.12 2.07
CA GLU A 48 -9.95 -14.84 1.91
C GLU A 48 -9.95 -15.69 0.62
N LEU A 49 -8.81 -15.67 -0.08
CA LEU A 49 -8.61 -16.34 -1.36
C LEU A 49 -7.46 -17.34 -1.24
N THR A 50 -7.70 -18.59 -1.64
CA THR A 50 -6.66 -19.63 -1.63
C THR A 50 -5.99 -19.78 -2.99
N PHE A 51 -4.67 -19.79 -2.99
CA PHE A 51 -3.82 -19.96 -4.18
C PHE A 51 -2.89 -21.15 -4.03
N THR A 52 -2.45 -21.71 -5.15
CA THR A 52 -1.41 -22.75 -5.17
C THR A 52 -0.13 -22.15 -5.74
N LEU A 53 0.91 -22.03 -4.92
CA LEU A 53 2.15 -21.33 -5.27
C LEU A 53 3.36 -22.24 -5.08
N PRO A 54 4.49 -21.99 -5.76
CA PRO A 54 5.74 -22.65 -5.43
C PRO A 54 6.14 -22.39 -3.97
N GLU A 55 6.53 -23.47 -3.29
CA GLU A 55 7.10 -23.40 -1.96
C GLU A 55 8.54 -22.88 -2.07
N LEU A 56 8.86 -21.89 -1.23
CA LEU A 56 10.22 -21.36 -1.13
C LEU A 56 10.93 -21.97 0.08
N SER A 57 12.23 -22.24 -0.08
CA SER A 57 13.10 -22.62 1.02
C SER A 57 13.26 -21.47 2.02
N LYS A 58 13.85 -21.73 3.19
CA LYS A 58 14.21 -20.67 4.15
C LYS A 58 15.14 -19.61 3.56
N GLU A 59 15.86 -19.96 2.50
CA GLU A 59 16.80 -19.09 1.80
C GLU A 59 16.14 -18.38 0.60
N GLY A 60 14.87 -18.68 0.29
CA GLY A 60 14.13 -18.10 -0.82
C GLY A 60 14.31 -18.82 -2.16
N ASP A 61 14.84 -20.04 -2.16
CA ASP A 61 15.02 -20.86 -3.36
C ASP A 61 13.78 -21.72 -3.65
N ASP A 62 13.51 -21.98 -4.93
CA ASP A 62 12.41 -22.85 -5.36
C ASP A 62 12.69 -24.32 -4.96
N THR A 63 11.78 -24.91 -4.17
CA THR A 63 11.90 -26.32 -3.74
C THR A 63 11.36 -27.30 -4.77
N GLY A 64 10.72 -26.81 -5.84
CA GLY A 64 10.01 -27.60 -6.84
C GLY A 64 8.67 -28.18 -6.36
N ARG A 65 8.27 -27.86 -5.12
CA ARG A 65 6.96 -28.24 -4.56
C ARG A 65 6.00 -27.07 -4.62
N THR A 66 4.72 -27.37 -4.52
CA THR A 66 3.68 -26.34 -4.39
C THR A 66 3.05 -26.40 -3.02
N VAL A 67 2.68 -25.24 -2.49
CA VAL A 67 1.99 -25.04 -1.22
C VAL A 67 0.69 -24.28 -1.49
N ARG A 68 -0.35 -24.60 -0.71
CA ARG A 68 -1.60 -23.84 -0.71
C ARG A 68 -1.49 -22.73 0.33
N GLU A 69 -1.71 -21.50 -0.10
CA GLU A 69 -1.68 -20.32 0.76
C GLU A 69 -3.00 -19.58 0.65
N THR A 70 -3.50 -19.08 1.77
CA THR A 70 -4.72 -18.28 1.83
C THR A 70 -4.35 -16.83 2.16
N TRP A 71 -4.96 -15.90 1.43
CA TRP A 71 -4.66 -14.48 1.52
C TRP A 71 -5.94 -13.65 1.58
N PRO A 72 -6.00 -12.61 2.42
CA PRO A 72 -7.12 -11.67 2.40
C PRO A 72 -7.27 -11.00 1.02
N THR A 73 -8.51 -10.70 0.65
CA THR A 73 -8.88 -10.14 -0.65
C THR A 73 -8.22 -8.79 -0.85
N ASP A 74 -8.18 -7.94 0.18
CA ASP A 74 -7.53 -6.64 0.12
C ASP A 74 -6.02 -6.73 -0.10
N HIS A 75 -5.33 -7.72 0.49
CA HIS A 75 -3.90 -7.99 0.23
C HIS A 75 -3.68 -8.35 -1.24
N VAL A 76 -4.58 -9.16 -1.82
CA VAL A 76 -4.52 -9.56 -3.23
C VAL A 76 -4.81 -8.37 -4.16
N MET A 77 -5.79 -7.53 -3.83
CA MET A 77 -6.10 -6.31 -4.58
C MET A 77 -4.95 -5.30 -4.51
N LEU A 78 -4.34 -5.12 -3.35
CA LEU A 78 -3.13 -4.32 -3.16
C LEU A 78 -1.96 -4.85 -3.99
N LEU A 79 -1.72 -6.16 -3.98
CA LEU A 79 -0.70 -6.81 -4.81
C LEU A 79 -0.94 -6.57 -6.30
N TYR A 80 -2.20 -6.66 -6.74
CA TYR A 80 -2.57 -6.38 -8.12
C TYR A 80 -2.35 -4.91 -8.48
N MET A 81 -2.78 -3.98 -7.63
CA MET A 81 -2.53 -2.55 -7.81
C MET A 81 -1.02 -2.28 -7.96
N LEU A 82 -0.20 -2.82 -7.05
CA LEU A 82 1.26 -2.69 -7.09
C LEU A 82 1.84 -3.18 -8.42
N SER A 83 1.33 -4.30 -8.96
CA SER A 83 1.78 -4.88 -10.24
C SER A 83 1.53 -3.98 -11.45
N ARG A 84 0.63 -3.00 -11.35
CA ARG A 84 0.41 -2.03 -12.44
C ARG A 84 1.48 -0.94 -12.48
N TYR A 85 2.13 -0.68 -11.34
CA TYR A 85 3.13 0.37 -11.18
C TYR A 85 4.57 -0.14 -11.10
N ALA A 86 4.79 -1.30 -10.45
CA ALA A 86 6.10 -1.80 -10.10
C ALA A 86 6.22 -3.31 -10.31
N VAL A 87 6.98 -3.73 -11.33
CA VAL A 87 7.11 -5.13 -11.74
C VAL A 87 8.58 -5.49 -11.90
N CYS A 88 8.95 -6.69 -11.44
CA CYS A 88 10.27 -7.27 -11.68
C CYS A 88 10.49 -7.59 -13.17
N ALA A 89 11.72 -7.46 -13.64
CA ALA A 89 12.08 -7.88 -14.98
C ALA A 89 11.91 -9.42 -15.12
N ARG A 90 11.25 -9.87 -16.19
CA ARG A 90 11.07 -11.31 -16.47
C ARG A 90 12.19 -11.85 -17.35
N THR A 91 12.67 -11.01 -18.25
CA THR A 91 13.81 -11.26 -19.15
C THR A 91 14.88 -10.19 -18.94
N LYS A 92 16.07 -10.36 -19.54
CA LYS A 92 17.17 -9.39 -19.39
C LYS A 92 16.90 -8.07 -20.10
N GLU A 93 16.04 -8.12 -21.10
CA GLU A 93 15.64 -7.00 -21.93
C GLU A 93 14.49 -6.19 -21.31
N ASP A 94 13.77 -6.79 -20.35
CA ASP A 94 12.66 -6.14 -19.68
C ASP A 94 13.15 -5.06 -18.71
N LYS A 95 12.47 -3.91 -18.75
CA LYS A 95 12.72 -2.84 -17.81
C LYS A 95 12.03 -3.16 -16.49
N GLU A 96 12.83 -3.17 -15.45
CA GLU A 96 12.37 -3.25 -14.07
C GLU A 96 11.75 -1.93 -13.62
N SER A 97 10.67 -1.97 -12.84
CA SER A 97 10.06 -0.78 -12.22
C SER A 97 9.85 -0.94 -10.71
N TRP A 98 9.87 0.21 -10.02
CA TRP A 98 9.78 0.32 -8.57
C TRP A 98 8.87 1.50 -8.20
N ILE A 99 8.06 1.35 -7.16
CA ILE A 99 7.24 2.44 -6.60
C ILE A 99 7.72 2.78 -5.19
N ARG A 100 7.85 4.07 -4.87
CA ARG A 100 8.22 4.52 -3.52
C ARG A 100 7.04 4.37 -2.56
N GLN A 101 7.33 4.15 -1.28
CA GLN A 101 6.32 3.96 -0.23
C GLN A 101 5.27 5.07 -0.20
N ILE A 102 5.67 6.35 -0.23
CA ILE A 102 4.72 7.46 -0.12
C ILE A 102 3.70 7.47 -1.29
N PRO A 103 4.12 7.41 -2.57
CA PRO A 103 3.19 7.20 -3.68
C PRO A 103 2.27 5.98 -3.51
N LEU A 104 2.79 4.85 -3.02
CA LEU A 104 1.96 3.66 -2.79
C LEU A 104 0.90 3.90 -1.71
N LEU A 105 1.24 4.59 -0.62
CA LEU A 105 0.27 4.97 0.43
C LEU A 105 -0.86 5.86 -0.12
N VAL A 106 -0.53 6.78 -1.04
CA VAL A 106 -1.52 7.64 -1.70
C VAL A 106 -2.46 6.80 -2.56
N LEU A 107 -1.94 5.89 -3.38
CA LEU A 107 -2.78 5.01 -4.20
C LEU A 107 -3.70 4.13 -3.37
N MET A 108 -3.22 3.63 -2.22
CA MET A 108 -4.08 2.89 -1.30
C MET A 108 -5.20 3.75 -0.74
N TYR A 109 -4.90 5.00 -0.36
CA TYR A 109 -5.94 5.94 0.08
C TYR A 109 -7.00 6.17 -1.03
N GLU A 110 -6.58 6.41 -2.27
CA GLU A 110 -7.51 6.57 -3.40
C GLU A 110 -8.37 5.32 -3.62
N GLY A 111 -7.78 4.12 -3.48
CA GLY A 111 -8.51 2.86 -3.55
C GLY A 111 -9.54 2.69 -2.44
N ILE A 112 -9.22 3.11 -1.22
CA ILE A 112 -10.16 3.12 -0.08
C ILE A 112 -11.29 4.12 -0.34
N ALA A 113 -10.97 5.34 -0.78
CA ALA A 113 -11.95 6.37 -1.11
C ALA A 113 -12.90 5.95 -2.25
N ALA A 114 -12.40 5.15 -3.19
CA ALA A 114 -13.19 4.55 -4.27
C ALA A 114 -14.02 3.32 -3.84
N GLY A 115 -13.85 2.84 -2.60
CA GLY A 115 -14.49 1.61 -2.09
C GLY A 115 -13.93 0.33 -2.71
N ALA A 116 -12.75 0.39 -3.34
CA ALA A 116 -12.10 -0.76 -3.97
C ALA A 116 -11.15 -1.50 -3.02
N LEU A 117 -10.73 -0.88 -1.91
CA LEU A 117 -9.92 -1.49 -0.86
C LEU A 117 -10.61 -1.26 0.48
N ASN A 118 -10.74 -2.30 1.29
CA ASN A 118 -11.39 -2.24 2.59
C ASN A 118 -10.37 -2.13 3.73
N PHE A 119 -9.58 -1.04 3.73
CA PHE A 119 -8.66 -0.72 4.81
C PHE A 119 -9.10 0.53 5.56
N ASP A 120 -8.85 0.57 6.87
CA ASP A 120 -9.01 1.81 7.63
C ASP A 120 -7.88 2.80 7.33
N TYR A 121 -8.19 4.10 7.41
CA TYR A 121 -7.22 5.17 7.29
C TYR A 121 -7.33 6.17 8.43
N ALA A 122 -6.21 6.79 8.76
CA ALA A 122 -6.13 7.87 9.74
C ALA A 122 -5.09 8.92 9.34
N PRO A 123 -5.22 10.17 9.82
CA PRO A 123 -4.20 11.20 9.63
C PRO A 123 -2.86 10.77 10.23
N ALA A 124 -1.79 10.87 9.44
CA ALA A 124 -0.43 10.59 9.88
C ALA A 124 0.54 11.66 9.36
N ALA A 125 1.53 11.99 10.18
CA ALA A 125 2.57 12.93 9.79
C ALA A 125 3.71 12.19 9.05
N MET A 126 3.84 12.47 7.75
CA MET A 126 4.84 11.90 6.85
C MET A 126 5.91 12.93 6.52
N VAL A 127 7.15 12.48 6.33
CA VAL A 127 8.25 13.34 5.85
C VAL A 127 8.41 13.12 4.35
N ILE A 128 8.24 14.20 3.57
CA ILE A 128 8.45 14.20 2.13
C ILE A 128 9.68 15.07 1.84
N ALA A 129 10.70 14.48 1.24
CA ALA A 129 11.87 15.21 0.76
C ALA A 129 11.56 15.84 -0.60
N GLN A 130 11.48 17.17 -0.65
CA GLN A 130 11.30 17.94 -1.88
C GLN A 130 12.50 18.86 -2.07
N GLU A 131 13.13 18.84 -3.25
CA GLU A 131 14.28 19.71 -3.57
C GLU A 131 15.41 19.69 -2.52
N GLY A 132 15.55 18.54 -1.85
CA GLY A 132 16.51 18.30 -0.77
C GLY A 132 16.15 18.89 0.58
N ARG A 133 14.93 19.38 0.76
CA ARG A 133 14.40 19.81 2.06
C ARG A 133 13.32 18.83 2.55
N PRO A 134 13.52 18.16 3.69
CA PRO A 134 12.48 17.34 4.29
C PRO A 134 11.37 18.24 4.85
N LYS A 135 10.14 18.10 4.35
CA LYS A 135 8.94 18.75 4.91
C LYS A 135 8.07 17.70 5.58
N ARG A 136 7.64 17.99 6.81
CA ARG A 136 6.66 17.17 7.52
C ARG A 136 5.25 17.61 7.10
N ILE A 137 4.45 16.65 6.66
CA ILE A 137 3.13 16.90 6.08
C ILE A 137 2.16 15.89 6.68
N TRP A 138 0.99 16.37 7.06
CA TRP A 138 -0.10 15.52 7.50
C TRP A 138 -0.87 15.02 6.29
N MET A 139 -1.06 13.72 6.18
CA MET A 139 -1.86 13.09 5.14
C MET A 139 -2.57 11.86 5.70
N ASN A 140 -3.72 11.52 5.12
CA ASN A 140 -4.41 10.28 5.46
C ASN A 140 -3.61 9.10 4.93
N THR A 141 -3.34 8.13 5.81
CA THR A 141 -2.66 6.88 5.47
C THR A 141 -3.33 5.71 6.16
N THR A 142 -3.24 4.54 5.55
CA THR A 142 -3.68 3.29 6.18
C THR A 142 -2.55 2.63 6.97
N GLN A 143 -2.86 2.14 8.17
CA GLN A 143 -1.95 1.26 8.93
C GLN A 143 -2.13 -0.19 8.49
N ASP A 144 -3.36 -0.64 8.29
CA ASP A 144 -3.68 -1.99 7.81
C ASP A 144 -3.05 -2.27 6.45
N GLY A 145 -3.09 -1.30 5.52
CA GLY A 145 -2.40 -1.42 4.25
C GLY A 145 -0.87 -1.46 4.37
N LYS A 146 -0.28 -0.86 5.42
CA LYS A 146 1.17 -1.02 5.69
C LYS A 146 1.47 -2.41 6.23
N SER A 147 0.65 -2.92 7.13
CA SER A 147 0.73 -4.30 7.60
C SER A 147 0.59 -5.29 6.44
N ALA A 148 -0.35 -5.05 5.52
CA ALA A 148 -0.51 -5.87 4.32
C ALA A 148 0.73 -5.85 3.41
N ILE A 149 1.40 -4.70 3.27
CA ILE A 149 2.70 -4.63 2.57
C ILE A 149 3.74 -5.50 3.27
N ASP A 150 3.83 -5.44 4.60
CA ASP A 150 4.79 -6.22 5.37
C ASP A 150 4.50 -7.74 5.24
N ASP A 151 3.23 -8.17 5.34
CA ASP A 151 2.83 -9.57 5.14
C ASP A 151 3.19 -10.09 3.74
N LEU A 152 2.87 -9.31 2.70
CA LEU A 152 3.20 -9.65 1.31
C LEU A 152 4.71 -9.74 1.09
N ARG A 153 5.49 -8.94 1.82
CA ARG A 153 6.96 -8.95 1.75
C ARG A 153 7.53 -10.15 2.47
N GLU A 154 7.02 -10.50 3.64
CA GLU A 154 7.42 -11.68 4.40
C GLU A 154 7.14 -12.97 3.61
N ALA A 155 6.07 -13.00 2.83
CA ALA A 155 5.75 -14.10 1.92
C ALA A 155 6.48 -14.08 0.56
N ASN A 156 7.45 -13.17 0.37
CA ASN A 156 8.20 -13.01 -0.89
C ASN A 156 7.33 -12.76 -2.13
N LEU A 157 6.11 -12.23 -1.96
CA LEU A 157 5.24 -11.82 -3.07
C LEU A 157 5.63 -10.42 -3.60
N ILE A 158 6.27 -9.62 -2.75
CA ILE A 158 6.83 -8.32 -3.10
C ILE A 158 8.29 -8.20 -2.64
N ASN A 159 9.07 -7.50 -3.44
CA ASN A 159 10.44 -7.11 -3.15
C ASN A 159 10.46 -5.71 -2.52
N GLY A 160 11.41 -5.48 -1.62
CA GLY A 160 11.64 -4.18 -1.00
C GLY A 160 13.08 -3.71 -1.17
N LEU A 161 13.25 -2.48 -1.64
CA LEU A 161 14.55 -1.83 -1.85
C LEU A 161 14.65 -0.58 -0.97
N LYS A 162 15.70 -0.49 -0.15
CA LYS A 162 16.03 0.74 0.58
C LYS A 162 16.94 1.60 -0.27
N LEU A 163 16.48 2.81 -0.53
CA LEU A 163 17.19 3.86 -1.26
C LEU A 163 17.59 4.96 -0.28
N SER A 164 18.65 5.68 -0.60
CA SER A 164 19.00 6.92 0.09
C SER A 164 18.77 8.09 -0.87
N THR A 165 18.14 9.15 -0.40
CA THR A 165 18.08 10.41 -1.15
C THR A 165 19.47 11.06 -1.19
N LYS A 166 19.60 12.11 -2.02
CA LYS A 166 20.80 12.96 -2.05
C LYS A 166 21.19 13.48 -0.66
N ASP A 167 20.20 13.75 0.18
CA ASP A 167 20.36 14.27 1.54
C ASP A 167 20.37 13.15 2.60
N TYR A 168 20.68 11.92 2.17
CA TYR A 168 20.82 10.73 3.02
C TYR A 168 19.56 10.32 3.79
N HIS A 169 18.37 10.74 3.35
CA HIS A 169 17.13 10.21 3.89
C HIS A 169 16.83 8.84 3.29
N SER A 170 16.54 7.86 4.14
CA SER A 170 16.15 6.53 3.70
C SER A 170 14.73 6.54 3.14
N VAL A 171 14.54 5.99 1.95
CA VAL A 171 13.25 5.80 1.30
C VAL A 171 13.12 4.34 0.90
N THR A 172 11.99 3.73 1.24
CA THR A 172 11.68 2.37 0.80
C THR A 172 10.92 2.41 -0.52
N ALA A 173 11.33 1.56 -1.46
CA ALA A 173 10.61 1.29 -2.69
C ALA A 173 10.21 -0.19 -2.76
N PHE A 174 9.10 -0.47 -3.43
CA PHE A 174 8.51 -1.79 -3.54
C PHE A 174 8.32 -2.18 -5.00
N GLN A 175 8.24 -3.48 -5.23
CA GLN A 175 8.03 -4.10 -6.52
C GLN A 175 7.38 -5.47 -6.35
N VAL A 176 6.54 -5.88 -7.29
CA VAL A 176 6.00 -7.26 -7.32
C VAL A 176 7.06 -8.26 -7.79
N SER A 177 7.24 -9.36 -7.04
CA SER A 177 8.17 -10.44 -7.38
C SER A 177 7.60 -11.38 -8.46
N LEU A 178 8.42 -12.28 -9.00
CA LEU A 178 7.94 -13.31 -9.93
C LEU A 178 6.87 -14.22 -9.28
N ARG A 179 7.02 -14.53 -7.99
CA ARG A 179 6.04 -15.29 -7.21
C ARG A 179 4.72 -14.52 -7.07
N GLY A 180 4.79 -13.22 -6.79
CA GLY A 180 3.62 -12.35 -6.76
C GLY A 180 2.87 -12.35 -8.10
N LEU A 181 3.59 -12.31 -9.22
CA LEU A 181 2.98 -12.42 -10.54
C LEU A 181 2.31 -13.78 -10.81
N GLN A 182 2.87 -14.87 -10.28
CA GLN A 182 2.25 -16.20 -10.37
C GLN A 182 0.94 -16.26 -9.57
N LEU A 183 0.90 -15.67 -8.37
CA LEU A 183 -0.34 -15.52 -7.60
C LEU A 183 -1.36 -14.71 -8.41
N LEU A 184 -0.97 -13.55 -8.93
CA LEU A 184 -1.84 -12.70 -9.73
C LEU A 184 -2.36 -13.38 -11.00
N SER A 185 -1.69 -14.40 -11.53
CA SER A 185 -2.20 -15.16 -12.68
C SER A 185 -3.46 -15.97 -12.36
N GLN A 186 -3.65 -16.34 -11.08
CA GLN A 186 -4.78 -17.13 -10.57
C GLN A 186 -5.96 -16.25 -10.12
N VAL A 187 -5.73 -14.96 -9.89
CA VAL A 187 -6.76 -14.01 -9.41
C VAL A 187 -7.84 -13.77 -10.48
N SER A 188 -9.10 -13.76 -10.05
CA SER A 188 -10.27 -13.53 -10.92
C SER A 188 -10.20 -12.18 -11.64
N LYS A 189 -10.86 -12.10 -12.79
CA LYS A 189 -10.90 -10.86 -13.60
C LYS A 189 -11.74 -9.76 -12.93
N GLU A 190 -12.71 -10.14 -12.11
CA GLU A 190 -13.61 -9.21 -11.42
C GLU A 190 -12.88 -8.40 -10.37
N LEU A 191 -12.08 -9.04 -9.52
CA LEU A 191 -11.26 -8.36 -8.52
C LEU A 191 -10.25 -7.39 -9.18
N LYS A 192 -9.66 -7.81 -10.30
CA LYS A 192 -8.77 -6.96 -11.11
C LYS A 192 -9.51 -5.76 -11.70
N ALA A 193 -10.75 -5.96 -12.16
CA ALA A 193 -11.57 -4.89 -12.73
C ALA A 193 -11.94 -3.83 -11.67
N ASN A 194 -12.19 -4.25 -10.41
CA ASN A 194 -12.46 -3.32 -9.31
C ASN A 194 -11.26 -2.39 -9.05
N VAL A 195 -10.04 -2.93 -9.07
CA VAL A 195 -8.83 -2.12 -8.94
C VAL A 195 -8.60 -1.26 -10.19
N ASP A 196 -8.76 -1.83 -11.38
CA ASP A 196 -8.63 -1.11 -12.65
C ASP A 196 -9.59 0.09 -12.72
N ALA A 197 -10.76 0.02 -12.07
CA ALA A 197 -11.75 1.09 -12.09
C ALA A 197 -11.24 2.42 -11.49
N PHE A 198 -10.33 2.40 -10.51
CA PHE A 198 -9.82 3.61 -9.86
C PHE A 198 -8.40 4.00 -10.28
N ILE A 199 -7.55 3.04 -10.69
CA ILE A 199 -6.15 3.35 -11.06
C ILE A 199 -6.02 3.97 -12.46
N PHE A 200 -7.04 3.82 -13.31
CA PHE A 200 -7.05 4.38 -14.66
C PHE A 200 -7.73 5.73 -14.67
N ALA A 201 -7.15 6.67 -15.42
CA ALA A 201 -7.69 8.01 -15.53
C ALA A 201 -9.13 7.99 -16.10
N PRO A 202 -10.01 8.89 -15.63
CA PRO A 202 -11.36 9.02 -16.16
C PRO A 202 -11.35 9.36 -17.66
N LYS A 203 -12.49 9.20 -18.32
CA LYS A 203 -12.63 9.53 -19.75
C LYS A 203 -12.14 10.97 -19.99
N PRO A 204 -11.31 11.22 -21.03
CA PRO A 204 -11.01 10.34 -22.16
C PRO A 204 -9.79 9.40 -21.99
N TYR A 205 -8.99 9.53 -20.94
CA TYR A 205 -7.66 8.90 -20.82
C TYR A 205 -7.66 7.50 -20.19
N ARG A 206 -8.70 6.68 -20.43
CA ARG A 206 -8.91 5.35 -19.79
C ARG A 206 -7.80 4.31 -19.96
N ARG A 207 -6.75 4.61 -20.73
CA ARG A 207 -5.58 3.73 -20.93
C ARG A 207 -4.36 4.17 -20.14
N GLU A 208 -4.40 5.34 -19.52
CA GLU A 208 -3.31 5.90 -18.73
C GLU A 208 -3.53 5.62 -17.24
N LEU A 209 -2.49 5.13 -16.58
CA LEU A 209 -2.47 5.00 -15.13
C LEU A 209 -2.32 6.38 -14.49
N LEU A 210 -2.96 6.57 -13.35
CA LEU A 210 -2.82 7.80 -12.57
C LEU A 210 -1.36 8.02 -12.17
N LYS A 211 -0.89 9.24 -12.33
CA LYS A 211 0.47 9.68 -11.99
C LYS A 211 0.43 10.42 -10.67
N ILE A 212 1.22 9.97 -9.71
CA ILE A 212 1.30 10.65 -8.41
C ILE A 212 2.26 11.83 -8.52
N ARG A 213 1.76 13.03 -8.20
CA ARG A 213 2.55 14.25 -8.15
C ARG A 213 2.38 14.93 -6.80
N TYR A 214 3.51 15.33 -6.22
CA TYR A 214 3.52 16.25 -5.09
C TYR A 214 3.36 17.69 -5.62
N ILE A 215 2.34 18.41 -5.15
CA ILE A 215 2.11 19.83 -5.46
C ILE A 215 2.28 20.62 -4.16
N PRO A 216 3.33 21.45 -4.01
CA PRO A 216 3.50 22.24 -2.80
C PRO A 216 2.38 23.29 -2.70
N ILE A 217 1.65 23.29 -1.58
CA ILE A 217 0.91 24.49 -1.17
C ILE A 217 1.94 25.60 -0.95
N ARG A 218 1.83 26.68 -1.72
CA ARG A 218 2.58 27.90 -1.50
C ARG A 218 1.94 28.59 -0.30
N ASP A 219 2.73 28.82 0.75
CA ASP A 219 2.30 29.74 1.79
C ASP A 219 2.05 31.11 1.11
N PRO A 220 0.97 31.84 1.46
CA PRO A 220 0.77 33.18 0.95
C PRO A 220 2.05 34.00 1.22
N PRO A 221 2.50 34.83 0.25
CA PRO A 221 3.73 35.57 0.43
C PRO A 221 3.61 36.41 1.71
N ASP A 222 4.55 36.23 2.63
CA ASP A 222 4.66 37.09 3.80
C ASP A 222 4.60 38.55 3.33
N ALA A 223 3.73 39.36 3.93
CA ALA A 223 3.45 40.73 3.52
C ALA A 223 4.69 41.66 3.49
N ASN A 224 5.85 41.18 3.93
CA ASN A 224 7.14 41.86 3.90
C ASN A 224 8.10 41.39 2.78
N THR A 225 7.69 40.48 1.90
CA THR A 225 8.57 40.02 0.80
C THR A 225 8.25 40.78 -0.48
N THR A 226 8.80 41.98 -0.61
CA THR A 226 8.83 42.72 -1.88
C THR A 226 9.79 42.01 -2.83
N ILE A 227 9.29 41.06 -3.64
CA ILE A 227 10.05 40.55 -4.79
C ILE A 227 9.59 41.32 -6.02
N GLU A 228 10.40 42.30 -6.43
CA GLU A 228 10.39 42.79 -7.79
C GLU A 228 10.84 41.66 -8.73
N ALA A 229 9.89 40.97 -9.35
CA ALA A 229 10.18 40.08 -10.46
C ALA A 229 9.08 40.21 -11.51
N ASN A 230 9.40 41.00 -12.53
CA ASN A 230 8.70 41.09 -13.80
C ASN A 230 8.65 39.69 -14.47
N VAL A 231 7.54 38.97 -14.33
CA VAL A 231 7.25 37.73 -15.06
C VAL A 231 5.77 37.80 -15.50
N PRO A 232 5.42 37.55 -16.78
CA PRO A 232 4.07 37.76 -17.26
C PRO A 232 3.10 36.79 -16.58
N ALA A 233 2.19 37.34 -15.78
CA ALA A 233 1.10 36.62 -15.16
C ALA A 233 0.12 36.17 -16.25
N TRP A 234 -0.06 34.86 -16.41
CA TRP A 234 -1.26 34.33 -17.06
C TRP A 234 -2.40 34.46 -16.06
N THR A 235 -3.00 35.65 -16.01
CA THR A 235 -4.25 35.90 -15.28
C THR A 235 -5.43 35.44 -16.12
N PHE A 236 -6.20 34.49 -15.60
CA PHE A 236 -7.52 34.17 -16.13
C PHE A 236 -8.46 35.34 -15.76
N THR A 237 -8.59 36.31 -16.66
CA THR A 237 -9.61 37.35 -16.57
C THR A 237 -10.95 36.75 -16.98
N ARG A 238 -11.87 36.59 -16.02
CA ARG A 238 -13.27 36.32 -16.32
C ARG A 238 -13.87 37.61 -16.89
N GLY A 239 -13.98 37.66 -18.21
CA GLY A 239 -14.54 38.79 -18.95
C GLY A 239 -15.95 39.12 -18.47
N SER A 240 -16.13 40.33 -17.97
CA SER A 240 -17.41 41.00 -17.88
C SER A 240 -17.65 41.75 -19.19
N ASP A 241 -18.70 41.37 -19.92
CA ASP A 241 -19.30 42.24 -20.93
C ASP A 241 -20.79 41.89 -20.99
N LYS A 242 -21.64 42.78 -20.45
CA LYS A 242 -22.81 43.41 -21.12
C LYS A 242 -23.14 44.73 -20.40
N HIS A 243 -23.79 45.61 -21.14
CA HIS A 243 -23.62 47.06 -21.17
C HIS A 243 -24.94 47.78 -20.78
N LEU A 244 -24.81 49.01 -20.25
CA LEU A 244 -25.75 50.15 -20.14
C LEU A 244 -27.05 50.10 -19.29
N MET A 245 -27.06 50.98 -18.28
CA MET A 245 -28.05 52.02 -17.89
C MET A 245 -29.56 51.73 -18.01
N ALA A 246 -30.28 51.76 -16.87
CA ALA A 246 -31.42 52.64 -16.54
C ALA A 246 -32.14 52.12 -15.27
N GLY A 247 -32.62 53.04 -14.42
CA GLY A 247 -33.05 52.74 -13.05
C GLY A 247 -34.52 52.35 -12.82
N VAL A 248 -34.79 52.20 -11.51
CA VAL A 248 -36.06 52.31 -10.76
C VAL A 248 -36.93 51.06 -10.57
N SER A 249 -37.27 50.85 -9.28
CA SER A 249 -38.42 50.20 -8.63
C SER A 249 -38.48 48.67 -8.49
N GLY A 250 -38.84 48.22 -7.27
CA GLY A 250 -39.47 46.91 -7.03
C GLY A 250 -39.03 46.22 -5.73
N GLU A 251 -39.99 46.01 -4.81
CA GLU A 251 -39.86 45.35 -3.51
C GLU A 251 -39.69 43.82 -3.57
N ILE A 252 -38.94 43.31 -2.58
CA ILE A 252 -39.00 42.04 -1.81
C ILE A 252 -39.16 40.70 -2.57
N GLN A 253 -38.18 39.81 -2.38
CA GLN A 253 -38.45 38.40 -2.14
C GLN A 253 -37.40 37.78 -1.19
N ILE A 254 -37.90 37.28 -0.06
CA ILE A 254 -37.20 36.49 0.95
C ILE A 254 -36.83 35.16 0.29
N ASN A 255 -35.55 34.77 0.36
CA ASN A 255 -35.14 33.40 0.07
C ASN A 255 -34.34 32.89 1.27
N GLU A 256 -34.74 31.73 1.78
CA GLU A 256 -34.16 31.05 2.93
C GLU A 256 -32.66 30.76 2.66
N GLU A 257 -31.77 31.44 3.39
CA GLU A 257 -30.40 30.98 3.58
C GLU A 257 -30.44 29.82 4.58
N GLU A 258 -30.33 28.59 4.10
CA GLU A 258 -29.73 27.54 4.93
C GLU A 258 -28.24 27.88 5.11
N PRO A 259 -27.71 27.88 6.33
CA PRO A 259 -26.30 28.11 6.57
C PRO A 259 -25.48 26.97 5.97
N GLU A 260 -24.60 27.36 5.07
CA GLU A 260 -23.56 26.56 4.42
C GLU A 260 -22.82 25.68 5.45
N PHE A 261 -22.88 24.37 5.25
CA PHE A 261 -22.12 23.40 6.03
C PHE A 261 -20.64 23.57 5.71
N ASN A 262 -19.94 24.30 6.58
CA ASN A 262 -18.50 24.50 6.50
C ASN A 262 -17.78 23.22 7.00
N GLU A 263 -17.74 22.19 6.15
CA GLU A 263 -16.77 21.11 6.26
C GLU A 263 -15.54 21.48 5.43
N GLU A 264 -14.73 22.40 5.95
CA GLU A 264 -13.29 22.32 5.70
C GLU A 264 -12.74 21.08 6.41
N ALA A 265 -13.15 19.91 5.93
CA ALA A 265 -12.38 18.70 6.02
C ALA A 265 -11.02 19.04 5.40
N LEU A 266 -9.99 18.97 6.26
CA LEU A 266 -8.58 19.17 5.97
C LEU A 266 -8.18 18.36 4.73
N SER A 267 -8.37 18.98 3.58
CA SER A 267 -8.41 18.31 2.29
C SER A 267 -7.00 18.31 1.73
N PHE A 268 -6.42 17.12 1.68
CA PHE A 268 -5.66 16.49 0.59
C PHE A 268 -4.66 17.28 -0.31
N HIS A 269 -4.51 18.61 -0.22
CA HIS A 269 -4.04 19.48 -1.30
C HIS A 269 -2.58 19.32 -1.76
N ASN A 270 -1.79 18.44 -1.13
CA ASN A 270 -0.35 18.33 -1.38
C ASN A 270 0.07 17.13 -2.23
N VAL A 271 -0.67 16.01 -2.22
CA VAL A 271 -0.31 14.81 -2.98
C VAL A 271 -1.55 14.10 -3.46
N TYR A 272 -1.71 14.01 -4.78
CA TYR A 272 -2.81 13.31 -5.41
C TYR A 272 -2.33 12.49 -6.59
N ALA A 273 -3.14 11.50 -6.94
CA ALA A 273 -3.06 10.79 -8.19
C ALA A 273 -3.77 11.64 -9.27
N VAL A 274 -3.08 11.97 -10.37
CA VAL A 274 -3.57 12.82 -11.48
C VAL A 274 -3.51 12.07 -12.80
#